data_AF-A0A6L5ENA5-F1
#
_entry.id   AF-A0A6L5ENA5-F1
#
_cell.length_a   1.000
_cell.length_b   1.000
_cell.length_c   1.000
_cell.angle_alpha   90.00
_cell.angle_beta   90.00
_cell.angle_gamma   90.00
#
_symmetry.space_group_name_H-M   'P 1'
#
loop_
_entity.id
_entity.type
_entity.pdbx_description
1 polymer ?
#
loop_
_entity_poly.entity_id
_entity_poly.type
_entity_poly.pdbx_seq_one_letter_code
_entity_poly.pdbx_strand_id
1 'polypeptide(L)'
;MSSTVASPNQKGNGFVWAVVGIIVIAVILVGYIVMNGKNAKREAMIDTVAFSSTWDGAAITLKGQGADDATPVADLYEDFSCPHCATLAAADRQSMREAVDNGDLVVKIHPLVFMDNHNHDKEMSDEEKDGNSHRGLAAALAAAASEQQGLYWNLRNHIFENQTEIYSTTWDNEKYAEAAKELGAPEKTVEAIREGSYTDKADEVGAKNAADLEKTEDGVSSPRLFINGEEKKLTGNSDWVAEYKRK
;
A
#
# COMPACT_ATOMS: atom_id res chain seq x y z
N MET A 1 38.28 -67.73 14.53
CA MET A 1 37.80 -66.33 14.45
C MET A 1 36.60 -66.35 13.52
N SER A 2 35.39 -66.36 14.08
CA SER A 2 34.15 -66.33 13.29
C SER A 2 33.61 -64.91 13.38
N SER A 3 33.68 -64.17 12.28
CA SER A 3 33.04 -62.86 12.17
C SER A 3 31.54 -63.08 11.95
N THR A 4 30.76 -62.85 13.00
CA THR A 4 29.29 -62.85 12.91
C THR A 4 28.87 -61.73 11.97
N VAL A 5 28.39 -62.11 10.78
CA VAL A 5 27.74 -61.18 9.85
C VAL A 5 26.39 -60.82 10.45
N ALA A 6 26.23 -59.55 10.82
CA ALA A 6 24.98 -59.04 11.36
C ALA A 6 23.89 -59.02 10.27
N SER A 7 22.76 -59.63 10.57
CA SER A 7 21.59 -59.73 9.69
C SER A 7 21.07 -58.33 9.32
N PRO A 8 20.77 -58.03 8.04
CA PRO A 8 20.39 -56.70 7.57
C PRO A 8 18.98 -56.25 7.99
N ASN A 9 18.27 -57.01 8.83
CA ASN A 9 16.87 -56.77 9.20
C ASN A 9 16.68 -56.65 10.72
N GLN A 10 17.61 -56.00 11.41
CA GLN A 10 17.41 -55.59 12.79
C GLN A 10 16.52 -54.34 12.77
N LYS A 11 15.26 -54.46 13.24
CA LYS A 11 14.35 -53.33 13.48
C LYS A 11 14.93 -52.43 14.58
N GLY A 12 15.94 -51.65 14.23
CA GLY A 12 16.53 -50.65 15.10
C GLY A 12 15.80 -49.33 14.92
N ASN A 13 15.34 -48.74 16.02
CA ASN A 13 14.80 -47.37 16.02
C ASN A 13 15.78 -46.36 15.41
N GLY A 14 17.07 -46.68 15.31
CA GLY A 14 18.08 -45.87 14.62
C GLY A 14 17.78 -45.60 13.14
N PHE A 15 17.19 -46.56 12.41
CA PHE A 15 16.77 -46.31 11.02
C PHE A 15 15.61 -45.31 10.96
N VAL A 16 14.64 -45.44 11.87
CA VAL A 16 13.51 -44.51 11.99
C VAL A 16 13.99 -43.11 12.39
N TRP A 17 14.90 -43.00 13.35
CA TRP A 17 15.48 -41.72 13.77
C TRP A 17 16.33 -41.07 12.67
N ALA A 18 17.05 -41.85 11.87
CA ALA A 18 17.80 -41.35 10.72
C ALA A 18 16.86 -40.77 9.64
N VAL A 19 15.76 -41.46 9.34
CA VAL A 19 14.74 -41.00 8.39
C VAL A 19 14.06 -39.73 8.90
N VAL A 20 13.68 -39.67 10.19
CA VAL A 20 13.10 -38.48 10.81
C VAL A 20 14.07 -37.30 10.75
N GLY A 21 15.36 -37.52 11.03
CA GLY A 21 16.38 -36.48 10.94
C GLY A 21 16.50 -35.87 9.53
N ILE A 22 16.45 -36.70 8.49
CA ILE A 22 16.48 -36.25 7.08
C ILE A 22 15.23 -35.43 6.75
N ILE A 23 14.04 -35.86 7.17
CA ILE A 23 12.79 -35.13 6.93
C ILE A 23 12.83 -33.75 7.60
N VAL A 24 13.31 -33.68 8.85
CA VAL A 24 13.43 -32.40 9.57
C VAL A 24 14.39 -31.45 8.84
N ILE A 25 15.56 -31.95 8.41
CA ILE A 25 16.52 -31.13 7.65
C ILE A 25 15.91 -30.68 6.31
N ALA A 26 15.20 -31.54 5.59
CA ALA A 26 14.54 -31.18 4.35
C ALA A 26 13.47 -30.09 4.55
N VAL A 27 12.66 -30.17 5.61
CA VAL A 27 11.68 -29.14 5.96
C VAL A 27 12.36 -27.81 6.30
N ILE A 28 13.46 -27.85 7.06
CA ILE A 28 14.24 -26.64 7.39
C ILE A 28 14.83 -26.02 6.11
N LEU A 29 15.40 -26.83 5.21
CA LEU A 29 15.98 -26.34 3.95
C LEU A 29 14.92 -25.76 3.01
N VAL A 30 13.77 -26.42 2.87
CA VAL A 30 12.63 -25.89 2.08
C VAL A 30 12.11 -24.61 2.71
N GLY A 31 11.93 -24.58 4.03
CA GLY A 31 11.55 -23.37 4.77
C GLY A 31 12.53 -22.22 4.58
N TYR A 32 13.83 -22.50 4.63
CA TYR A 32 14.89 -21.52 4.39
C TYR A 32 14.86 -20.98 2.95
N ILE A 33 14.75 -21.85 1.94
CA ILE A 33 14.69 -21.44 0.52
C ILE A 33 13.44 -20.58 0.26
N VAL A 34 12.28 -20.99 0.77
CA VAL A 34 11.02 -20.24 0.62
C VAL A 34 11.13 -18.89 1.32
N MET A 35 11.62 -18.85 2.55
CA MET A 35 11.77 -17.61 3.31
C MET A 35 12.76 -16.65 2.63
N ASN A 36 13.88 -17.15 2.13
CA ASN A 36 14.87 -16.32 1.43
C ASN A 36 14.33 -15.79 0.09
N GLY A 37 13.53 -16.60 -0.62
CA GLY A 37 12.82 -16.17 -1.83
C GLY A 37 11.74 -15.13 -1.57
N LYS A 38 10.96 -15.28 -0.48
CA LYS A 38 9.96 -14.28 -0.06
C LYS A 38 10.63 -12.97 0.37
N ASN A 39 11.75 -13.02 1.07
CA ASN A 39 12.51 -11.84 1.47
C ASN A 39 13.06 -11.06 0.27
N ALA A 40 13.65 -11.75 -0.72
CA ALA A 40 14.15 -11.09 -1.93
C ALA A 40 13.04 -10.44 -2.77
N LYS A 41 11.87 -11.09 -2.87
CA LYS A 41 10.68 -10.48 -3.52
C LYS A 41 10.17 -9.26 -2.75
N ARG A 42 10.11 -9.35 -1.43
CA ARG A 42 9.70 -8.26 -0.55
C ARG A 42 10.63 -7.05 -0.67
N GLU A 43 11.95 -7.26 -0.66
CA GLU A 43 12.93 -6.18 -0.86
C GLU A 43 12.82 -5.52 -2.23
N ALA A 44 12.43 -6.27 -3.27
CA ALA A 44 12.18 -5.70 -4.60
C ALA A 44 10.87 -4.90 -4.70
N MET A 45 9.92 -5.09 -3.78
CA MET A 45 8.61 -4.41 -3.77
C MET A 45 8.56 -3.17 -2.87
N ILE A 46 9.50 -3.04 -1.93
CA ILE A 46 9.54 -1.97 -0.94
C ILE A 46 10.52 -0.89 -1.38
N ASP A 47 9.99 0.29 -1.68
CA ASP A 47 10.80 1.50 -1.80
C ASP A 47 11.34 1.91 -0.43
N THR A 48 12.65 2.17 -0.39
CA THR A 48 13.24 2.93 0.71
C THR A 48 12.96 4.41 0.47
N VAL A 49 12.44 5.09 1.49
CA VAL A 49 12.12 6.52 1.44
C VAL A 49 12.81 7.26 2.59
N ALA A 50 13.22 8.50 2.36
CA ALA A 50 13.82 9.42 3.31
C ALA A 50 12.85 10.52 3.82
N PHE A 51 11.57 10.46 3.44
CA PHE A 51 10.50 11.32 3.94
C PHE A 51 9.59 10.65 4.98
N SER A 52 8.84 11.48 5.71
CA SER A 52 7.73 11.05 6.58
C SER A 52 6.39 11.18 5.87
N SER A 53 5.43 10.31 6.23
CA SER A 53 4.01 10.45 5.91
C SER A 53 3.23 10.80 7.17
N THR A 54 2.51 11.92 7.16
CA THR A 54 1.71 12.38 8.32
C THR A 54 0.27 12.64 7.89
N TRP A 55 -0.70 12.11 8.65
CA TRP A 55 -2.12 12.31 8.37
C TRP A 55 -2.69 13.37 9.33
N ASP A 56 -3.28 14.43 8.77
CA ASP A 56 -3.84 15.55 9.53
C ASP A 56 -5.38 15.50 9.70
N GLY A 57 -5.99 14.40 9.28
CA GLY A 57 -7.45 14.22 9.26
C GLY A 57 -8.11 14.53 7.92
N ALA A 58 -7.40 15.16 6.97
CA ALA A 58 -7.92 15.41 5.61
C ALA A 58 -6.98 14.86 4.54
N ALA A 59 -5.67 15.09 4.70
CA ALA A 59 -4.65 14.70 3.74
C ALA A 59 -3.52 13.92 4.40
N ILE A 60 -2.85 13.08 3.62
CA ILE A 60 -1.58 12.46 4.00
C ILE A 60 -0.46 13.30 3.38
N THR A 61 0.29 14.02 4.22
CA THR A 61 1.42 14.84 3.80
C THR A 61 2.71 14.02 3.77
N LEU A 62 3.32 13.94 2.59
CA LEU A 62 4.66 13.43 2.34
C LEU A 62 5.66 14.59 2.35
N LYS A 63 6.63 14.54 3.26
CA LYS A 63 7.60 15.63 3.44
C LYS A 63 8.97 15.10 3.85
N GLY A 64 9.99 15.42 3.05
CA GLY A 64 11.41 15.18 3.37
C GLY A 64 11.98 16.26 4.28
N GLN A 65 13.10 15.95 4.94
CA GLN A 65 13.75 16.88 5.88
C GLN A 65 14.30 18.16 5.22
N GLY A 66 14.61 18.10 3.92
CA GLY A 66 15.10 19.25 3.15
C GLY A 66 14.03 20.29 2.77
N ALA A 67 12.75 19.99 3.02
CA ALA A 67 11.66 20.89 2.62
C ALA A 67 11.49 22.06 3.60
N ASP A 68 11.34 23.26 3.05
CA ASP A 68 11.14 24.53 3.77
C ASP A 68 9.91 25.29 3.26
N ASP A 69 9.68 26.51 3.74
CA ASP A 69 8.49 27.31 3.40
C ASP A 69 8.44 27.75 1.92
N ALA A 70 9.56 27.70 1.20
CA ALA A 70 9.62 27.95 -0.23
C ALA A 70 9.47 26.67 -1.06
N THR A 71 9.30 25.49 -0.44
CA THR A 71 9.17 24.23 -1.18
C THR A 71 7.78 24.20 -1.81
N PRO A 72 7.65 23.95 -3.13
CA PRO A 72 6.35 23.80 -3.77
C PRO A 72 5.50 22.73 -3.06
N VAL A 73 4.21 23.00 -2.88
CA VAL A 73 3.25 22.07 -2.32
C VAL A 73 2.32 21.59 -3.42
N ALA A 74 2.27 20.27 -3.61
CA ALA A 74 1.33 19.62 -4.51
C ALA A 74 0.19 18.99 -3.72
N ASP A 75 -1.05 19.37 -4.01
CA ASP A 75 -2.24 18.69 -3.53
C ASP A 75 -2.71 17.73 -4.64
N LEU A 76 -2.60 16.43 -4.39
CA LEU A 76 -2.95 15.37 -5.32
C LEU A 76 -4.19 14.62 -4.82
N TYR A 77 -5.29 14.78 -5.53
CA TYR A 77 -6.54 14.07 -5.27
C TYR A 77 -6.60 12.77 -6.07
N GLU A 78 -6.86 11.67 -5.38
CA GLU A 78 -6.84 10.34 -5.97
C GLU A 78 -7.87 9.42 -5.34
N ASP A 79 -8.26 8.38 -6.07
CA ASP A 79 -9.18 7.34 -5.59
C ASP A 79 -8.55 5.97 -5.91
N PHE A 80 -8.50 5.07 -4.92
CA PHE A 80 -7.87 3.76 -5.06
C PHE A 80 -8.53 2.85 -6.11
N SER A 81 -9.74 3.17 -6.55
CA SER A 81 -10.45 2.46 -7.62
C SER A 81 -10.38 3.17 -8.97
N CYS A 82 -9.75 4.35 -9.06
CA CYS A 82 -9.63 5.09 -10.31
C CYS A 82 -8.46 4.57 -11.19
N PRO A 83 -8.71 4.09 -12.42
CA PRO A 83 -7.66 3.58 -13.31
C PRO A 83 -6.65 4.65 -13.76
N HIS A 84 -7.09 5.89 -13.89
CA HIS A 84 -6.20 7.01 -14.23
C HIS A 84 -5.32 7.41 -13.05
N CYS A 85 -5.78 7.25 -11.81
CA CYS A 85 -4.93 7.41 -10.62
C CYS A 85 -3.84 6.34 -10.59
N ALA A 86 -4.18 5.07 -10.87
CA ALA A 86 -3.19 4.00 -10.96
C ALA A 86 -2.14 4.25 -12.06
N THR A 87 -2.59 4.72 -13.23
CA THR A 87 -1.69 5.08 -14.34
C THR A 87 -0.75 6.23 -13.96
N LEU A 88 -1.28 7.26 -13.30
CA LEU A 88 -0.48 8.40 -12.83
C LEU A 88 0.53 7.97 -11.75
N ALA A 89 0.08 7.21 -10.76
CA ALA A 89 0.93 6.69 -9.68
C ALA A 89 2.10 5.87 -10.25
N ALA A 90 1.86 5.04 -11.27
CA ALA A 90 2.94 4.31 -11.94
C ALA A 90 3.91 5.24 -12.70
N ALA A 91 3.41 6.32 -13.30
CA ALA A 91 4.21 7.26 -14.08
C ALA A 91 5.06 8.19 -13.19
N ASP A 92 4.55 8.58 -12.01
CA ASP A 92 5.17 9.55 -11.12
C ASP A 92 5.85 8.93 -9.88
N ARG A 93 5.71 7.62 -9.63
CA ARG A 93 6.26 6.93 -8.44
C ARG A 93 7.70 7.31 -8.14
N GLN A 94 8.59 7.14 -9.12
CA GLN A 94 10.02 7.35 -8.92
C GLN A 94 10.36 8.83 -8.73
N SER A 95 9.88 9.69 -9.61
CA SER A 95 10.18 11.11 -9.59
C SER A 95 9.61 11.79 -8.35
N MET A 96 8.40 11.43 -7.94
CA MET A 96 7.75 11.92 -6.72
C MET A 96 8.54 11.51 -5.49
N ARG A 97 8.92 10.23 -5.38
CA ARG A 97 9.74 9.73 -4.26
C ARG A 97 11.02 10.55 -4.12
N GLU A 98 11.78 10.67 -5.22
CA GLU A 98 13.06 11.38 -5.23
C GLU A 98 12.89 12.88 -4.92
N ALA A 99 11.88 13.54 -5.49
CA ALA A 99 11.62 14.96 -5.23
C ALA A 99 11.23 15.22 -3.78
N VAL A 100 10.41 14.37 -3.18
CA VAL A 100 10.02 14.51 -1.77
C VAL A 100 11.20 14.18 -0.85
N ASP A 101 11.97 13.12 -1.13
CA ASP A 101 13.16 12.74 -0.37
C ASP A 101 14.17 13.90 -0.30
N ASN A 102 14.43 14.55 -1.44
CA ASN A 102 15.35 15.68 -1.53
C ASN A 102 14.80 16.98 -0.90
N GLY A 103 13.51 17.03 -0.56
CA GLY A 103 12.85 18.25 -0.08
C GLY A 103 12.53 19.25 -1.19
N ASP A 104 12.58 18.81 -2.45
CA ASP A 104 12.27 19.62 -3.63
C ASP A 104 10.76 19.78 -3.83
N LEU A 105 9.95 18.94 -3.18
CA LEU A 105 8.50 18.94 -3.26
C LEU A 105 7.89 18.46 -1.94
N VAL A 106 6.78 19.07 -1.53
CA VAL A 106 5.88 18.51 -0.51
C VAL A 106 4.64 18.03 -1.22
N VAL A 107 4.20 16.79 -0.97
CA VAL A 107 2.99 16.24 -1.58
C VAL A 107 1.96 15.97 -0.51
N LYS A 108 0.76 16.52 -0.67
CA LYS A 108 -0.43 16.23 0.13
C LYS A 108 -1.34 15.34 -0.71
N ILE A 109 -1.46 14.10 -0.29
CA ILE A 109 -2.41 13.18 -0.90
C ILE A 109 -3.78 13.42 -0.26
N HIS A 110 -4.78 13.69 -1.09
CA HIS A 110 -6.18 13.90 -0.72
C HIS A 110 -7.03 12.75 -1.26
N PRO A 111 -7.18 11.65 -0.50
CA PRO A 111 -7.90 10.49 -0.99
C PRO A 111 -9.39 10.77 -1.14
N LEU A 112 -10.00 10.11 -2.12
CA LEU A 112 -11.41 10.12 -2.42
C LEU A 112 -11.95 8.69 -2.40
N VAL A 113 -13.28 8.58 -2.31
CA VAL A 113 -14.01 7.31 -2.28
C VAL A 113 -15.24 7.29 -3.20
N PHE A 114 -15.37 8.30 -4.07
CA PHE A 114 -16.57 8.49 -4.91
C PHE A 114 -16.76 7.38 -5.94
N MET A 115 -15.72 6.59 -6.22
CA MET A 115 -15.81 5.47 -7.16
C MET A 115 -16.68 4.32 -6.65
N ASP A 116 -16.87 4.19 -5.32
CA ASP A 116 -17.79 3.20 -4.76
C ASP A 116 -19.27 3.60 -4.94
N ASN A 117 -19.54 4.90 -5.13
CA ASN A 117 -20.90 5.46 -5.17
C ASN A 117 -21.64 5.30 -6.50
N HIS A 118 -21.10 4.55 -7.47
CA HIS A 118 -21.70 4.46 -8.80
C HIS A 118 -22.97 3.59 -8.87
N ASN A 119 -23.27 2.77 -7.85
CA ASN A 119 -24.39 1.82 -7.87
C ASN A 119 -25.12 1.65 -6.52
N HIS A 120 -25.26 2.70 -5.71
CA HIS A 120 -26.03 2.60 -4.47
C HIS A 120 -27.55 2.54 -4.73
N ASP A 121 -28.08 1.33 -4.87
CA ASP A 121 -29.47 1.06 -4.55
C ASP A 121 -29.70 1.35 -3.07
N LYS A 122 -30.83 1.98 -2.72
CA LYS A 122 -31.16 2.45 -1.36
C LYS A 122 -31.27 1.36 -0.29
N GLU A 123 -31.05 0.09 -0.65
CA GLU A 123 -31.21 -1.09 0.21
C GLU A 123 -29.89 -1.78 0.59
N MET A 124 -28.72 -1.27 0.16
CA MET A 124 -27.43 -1.80 0.63
C MET A 124 -27.20 -1.53 2.12
N SER A 125 -26.68 -2.53 2.82
CA SER A 125 -26.05 -2.37 4.14
C SER A 125 -24.78 -1.52 4.05
N ASP A 126 -24.33 -0.97 5.18
CA ASP A 126 -23.15 -0.09 5.22
C ASP A 126 -21.88 -0.85 4.76
N GLU A 127 -21.73 -2.12 5.12
CA GLU A 127 -20.64 -3.00 4.66
C GLU A 127 -20.65 -3.26 3.15
N GLU A 128 -21.82 -3.18 2.49
CA GLU A 128 -21.95 -3.28 1.03
C GLU A 128 -21.68 -1.95 0.32
N LYS A 129 -21.79 -0.82 1.03
CA LYS A 129 -21.45 0.51 0.49
C LYS A 129 -19.95 0.74 0.47
N ASP A 130 -19.22 0.12 1.40
CA ASP A 130 -17.77 0.22 1.52
C ASP A 130 -17.09 -0.68 0.47
N GLY A 131 -17.11 -0.20 -0.77
CA GLY A 131 -16.43 -0.82 -1.88
C GLY A 131 -14.91 -0.73 -1.79
N ASN A 132 -14.28 -0.90 -2.95
CA ASN A 132 -12.83 -0.98 -3.03
C ASN A 132 -12.14 0.34 -2.65
N SER A 133 -12.78 1.47 -2.92
CA SER A 133 -12.23 2.80 -2.68
C SER A 133 -12.15 3.08 -1.17
N HIS A 134 -13.20 2.76 -0.42
CA HIS A 134 -13.25 2.87 1.03
C HIS A 134 -12.26 1.91 1.70
N ARG A 135 -12.22 0.63 1.32
CA ARG A 135 -11.31 -0.36 1.93
C ARG A 135 -9.83 -0.02 1.67
N GLY A 136 -9.51 0.36 0.43
CA GLY A 136 -8.17 0.82 0.07
C GLY A 136 -7.75 2.06 0.87
N LEU A 137 -8.66 3.02 1.03
CA LEU A 137 -8.42 4.21 1.85
C LEU A 137 -8.26 3.86 3.33
N ALA A 138 -9.13 3.06 3.92
CA ALA A 138 -9.03 2.63 5.31
C ALA A 138 -7.68 1.96 5.59
N ALA A 139 -7.22 1.08 4.69
CA ALA A 139 -5.92 0.44 4.79
C ALA A 139 -4.75 1.45 4.73
N ALA A 140 -4.83 2.41 3.81
CA ALA A 140 -3.84 3.47 3.67
C ALA A 140 -3.81 4.41 4.91
N LEU A 141 -4.96 4.75 5.49
CA LEU A 141 -5.04 5.54 6.72
C LEU A 141 -4.43 4.79 7.91
N ALA A 142 -4.71 3.50 8.05
CA ALA A 142 -4.08 2.66 9.07
C ALA A 142 -2.54 2.61 8.93
N ALA A 143 -2.05 2.53 7.69
CA ALA A 143 -0.62 2.59 7.41
C ALA A 143 0.00 3.95 7.75
N ALA A 144 -0.67 5.06 7.40
CA ALA A 144 -0.21 6.40 7.75
C ALA A 144 -0.18 6.63 9.27
N ALA A 145 -1.23 6.19 9.98
CA ALA A 145 -1.35 6.30 11.43
C ALA A 145 -0.37 5.41 12.21
N SER A 146 0.25 4.42 11.56
CA SER A 146 1.31 3.61 12.18
C SER A 146 2.61 4.39 12.40
N GLU A 147 2.78 5.51 11.68
CA GLU A 147 4.01 6.31 11.61
C GLU A 147 5.27 5.51 11.23
N GLN A 148 5.12 4.28 10.72
CA GLN A 148 6.22 3.51 10.18
C GLN A 148 6.69 4.15 8.87
N GLN A 149 7.95 4.56 8.83
CA GLN A 149 8.56 5.17 7.67
C GLN A 149 8.38 4.29 6.42
N GLY A 150 7.83 4.90 5.36
CA GLY A 150 7.62 4.24 4.07
C GLY A 150 6.43 3.28 4.01
N LEU A 151 5.77 2.91 5.11
CA LEU A 151 4.67 1.94 5.05
C LEU A 151 3.49 2.47 4.21
N TYR A 152 3.04 3.69 4.49
CA TYR A 152 1.99 4.33 3.71
C TYR A 152 2.33 4.41 2.22
N TRP A 153 3.55 4.88 1.90
CA TRP A 153 4.02 5.02 0.52
C TRP A 153 3.98 3.68 -0.22
N ASN A 154 4.53 2.63 0.40
CA ASN A 154 4.60 1.31 -0.21
C ASN A 154 3.22 0.68 -0.34
N LEU A 155 2.35 0.81 0.66
CA LEU A 155 1.00 0.27 0.60
C LEU A 155 0.15 0.98 -0.46
N ARG A 156 0.19 2.33 -0.51
CA ARG A 156 -0.49 3.13 -1.54
C ARG A 156 -0.11 2.66 -2.94
N ASN A 157 1.20 2.57 -3.23
CA ASN A 157 1.66 2.16 -4.55
C ASN A 157 1.33 0.70 -4.85
N HIS A 158 1.42 -0.20 -3.86
CA HIS A 158 1.03 -1.60 -4.03
C HIS A 158 -0.45 -1.74 -4.39
N ILE A 159 -1.35 -0.96 -3.77
CA ILE A 159 -2.77 -0.97 -4.09
C ILE A 159 -3.00 -0.51 -5.55
N PHE A 160 -2.37 0.58 -5.96
CA PHE A 160 -2.49 1.07 -7.34
C PHE A 160 -1.92 0.10 -8.39
N GLU A 161 -0.77 -0.51 -8.12
CA GLU A 161 -0.14 -1.49 -9.02
C GLU A 161 -0.99 -2.75 -9.20
N ASN A 162 -1.72 -3.15 -8.17
CA ASN A 162 -2.55 -4.35 -8.16
C ASN A 162 -4.04 -4.07 -8.36
N GLN A 163 -4.43 -2.85 -8.75
CA GLN A 163 -5.84 -2.44 -8.87
C GLN A 163 -6.69 -3.40 -9.73
N THR A 164 -6.13 -3.95 -10.81
CA THR A 164 -6.82 -4.94 -11.67
C THR A 164 -7.10 -6.25 -10.92
N GLU A 165 -6.13 -6.75 -10.16
CA GLU A 165 -6.30 -7.96 -9.34
C GLU A 165 -7.28 -7.73 -8.20
N ILE A 166 -7.16 -6.57 -7.55
CA ILE A 166 -8.04 -6.14 -6.47
C ILE A 166 -9.50 -6.14 -6.91
N TYR A 167 -9.79 -5.54 -8.07
CA TYR A 167 -11.14 -5.49 -8.63
C TYR A 167 -11.63 -6.86 -9.09
N SER A 168 -10.78 -7.64 -9.77
CA SER A 168 -11.18 -8.96 -10.32
C SER A 168 -11.35 -10.05 -9.26
N THR A 169 -10.69 -9.93 -8.12
CA THR A 169 -10.73 -10.91 -7.02
C THR A 169 -11.46 -10.39 -5.78
N THR A 170 -12.06 -9.20 -5.87
CA THR A 170 -12.84 -8.52 -4.84
C THR A 170 -12.15 -8.57 -3.48
N TRP A 171 -11.11 -7.76 -3.28
CA TRP A 171 -10.42 -7.76 -1.99
C TRP A 171 -11.35 -7.35 -0.84
N ASP A 172 -11.25 -8.09 0.25
CA ASP A 172 -11.78 -7.78 1.56
C ASP A 172 -10.67 -7.23 2.47
N ASN A 173 -11.03 -6.88 3.71
CA ASN A 173 -10.08 -6.35 4.69
C ASN A 173 -8.94 -7.32 5.02
N GLU A 174 -9.16 -8.64 4.95
CA GLU A 174 -8.09 -9.62 5.19
C GLU A 174 -7.02 -9.51 4.12
N LYS A 175 -7.38 -9.45 2.83
CA LYS A 175 -6.39 -9.31 1.75
C LYS A 175 -5.60 -7.99 1.85
N TYR A 176 -6.26 -6.89 2.23
CA TYR A 176 -5.56 -5.63 2.51
C TYR A 176 -4.58 -5.75 3.69
N ALA A 177 -4.98 -6.46 4.75
CA ALA A 177 -4.13 -6.72 5.92
C ALA A 177 -2.94 -7.61 5.55
N GLU A 178 -3.14 -8.65 4.74
CA GLU A 178 -2.08 -9.52 4.21
C GLU A 178 -1.08 -8.73 3.37
N ALA A 179 -1.55 -7.88 2.44
CA ALA A 179 -0.69 -7.02 1.65
C ALA A 179 0.15 -6.08 2.53
N ALA A 180 -0.46 -5.43 3.53
CA ALA A 180 0.26 -4.59 4.48
C ALA A 180 1.31 -5.39 5.28
N LYS A 181 0.98 -6.62 5.70
CA LYS A 181 1.90 -7.54 6.39
C LYS A 181 3.09 -7.92 5.51
N GLU A 182 2.86 -8.20 4.24
CA GLU A 182 3.95 -8.49 3.28
C GLU A 182 4.89 -7.29 3.10
N LEU A 183 4.35 -6.07 3.17
CA LEU A 183 5.13 -4.83 3.18
C LEU A 183 5.81 -4.55 4.53
N GLY A 184 5.50 -5.33 5.58
CA GLY A 184 6.12 -5.25 6.90
C GLY A 184 5.44 -4.30 7.88
N ALA A 185 4.14 -4.08 7.72
CA ALA A 185 3.34 -3.42 8.73
C ALA A 185 3.49 -4.11 10.10
N PRO A 186 3.51 -3.36 11.22
CA PRO A 186 3.42 -3.93 12.55
C PRO A 186 2.13 -4.72 12.71
N GLU A 187 2.13 -5.77 13.55
CA GLU A 187 0.94 -6.61 13.75
C GLU A 187 -0.29 -5.79 14.15
N LYS A 188 -0.12 -4.76 15.00
CA LYS A 188 -1.21 -3.85 15.39
C LYS A 188 -1.84 -3.14 14.18
N THR A 189 -1.04 -2.75 13.19
CA THR A 189 -1.55 -2.13 11.96
C THR A 189 -2.26 -3.15 11.08
N VAL A 190 -1.70 -4.36 10.97
CA VAL A 190 -2.35 -5.48 10.25
C VAL A 190 -3.72 -5.80 10.86
N GLU A 191 -3.81 -5.90 12.19
CA GLU A 191 -5.06 -6.12 12.92
C GLU A 191 -6.05 -4.98 12.68
N ALA A 192 -5.61 -3.73 12.79
CA ALA A 192 -6.47 -2.57 12.55
C ALA A 192 -7.05 -2.54 11.12
N ILE A 193 -6.27 -2.96 10.11
CA ILE A 193 -6.75 -3.08 8.73
C ILE A 193 -7.78 -4.21 8.62
N ARG A 194 -7.45 -5.40 9.14
CA ARG A 194 -8.33 -6.58 9.14
C ARG A 194 -9.69 -6.28 9.76
N GLU A 195 -9.68 -5.56 10.88
CA GLU A 195 -10.88 -5.20 11.64
C GLU A 195 -11.65 -4.00 11.04
N GLY A 196 -11.14 -3.36 10.00
CA GLY A 196 -11.78 -2.17 9.42
C GLY A 196 -11.77 -0.97 10.36
N SER A 197 -10.78 -0.85 11.24
CA SER A 197 -10.72 0.19 12.29
C SER A 197 -10.72 1.64 11.76
N TYR A 198 -10.47 1.81 10.46
CA TYR A 198 -10.39 3.12 9.79
C TYR A 198 -11.51 3.33 8.76
N THR A 199 -12.52 2.46 8.69
CA THR A 199 -13.63 2.59 7.72
C THR A 199 -14.39 3.90 7.88
N ASP A 200 -14.92 4.20 9.08
CA ASP A 200 -15.61 5.49 9.34
C ASP A 200 -14.73 6.71 9.01
N LYS A 201 -13.41 6.57 9.15
CA LYS A 201 -12.47 7.63 8.81
C LYS A 201 -12.22 7.75 7.31
N ALA A 202 -12.25 6.65 6.57
CA ALA A 202 -12.22 6.67 5.12
C ALA A 202 -13.44 7.42 4.56
N ASP A 203 -14.63 7.17 5.12
CA ASP A 203 -15.86 7.89 4.75
C ASP A 203 -15.73 9.40 5.00
N GLU A 204 -15.33 9.77 6.23
CA GLU A 204 -15.16 11.17 6.63
C GLU A 204 -14.16 11.91 5.75
N VAL A 205 -12.97 11.30 5.54
CA VAL A 205 -11.89 11.87 4.73
C VAL A 205 -12.32 11.99 3.27
N GLY A 206 -12.86 10.91 2.70
CA GLY A 206 -13.27 10.87 1.31
C GLY A 206 -14.39 11.87 1.00
N ALA A 207 -15.41 11.95 1.85
CA ALA A 207 -16.50 12.92 1.71
C ALA A 207 -16.01 14.36 1.86
N LYS A 208 -15.11 14.62 2.81
CA LYS A 208 -14.51 15.95 3.00
C LYS A 208 -13.74 16.39 1.76
N ASN A 209 -12.88 15.53 1.21
CA ASN A 209 -12.07 15.84 0.04
C ASN A 209 -12.93 16.00 -1.22
N ALA A 210 -14.00 15.21 -1.38
CA ALA A 210 -14.98 15.39 -2.44
C ALA A 210 -15.68 16.75 -2.32
N ALA A 211 -16.16 17.13 -1.13
CA ALA A 211 -16.79 18.42 -0.89
C ALA A 211 -15.85 19.61 -1.15
N ASP A 212 -14.53 19.44 -0.98
CA ASP A 212 -13.55 20.45 -1.37
C ASP A 212 -13.42 20.57 -2.90
N LEU A 213 -13.42 19.46 -3.64
CA LEU A 213 -13.44 19.47 -5.11
C LEU A 213 -14.75 20.00 -5.70
N GLU A 214 -15.91 19.79 -5.06
CA GLU A 214 -17.20 20.35 -5.48
C GLU A 214 -17.21 21.89 -5.54
N LYS A 215 -16.32 22.55 -4.78
CA LYS A 215 -16.17 24.01 -4.80
C LYS A 215 -15.35 24.51 -5.98
N THR A 216 -14.68 23.61 -6.70
CA THR A 216 -13.89 23.92 -7.91
C THR A 216 -14.78 23.92 -9.14
N GLU A 217 -14.34 24.60 -10.21
CA GLU A 217 -15.11 24.68 -11.46
C GLU A 217 -15.35 23.30 -12.10
N ASP A 218 -14.39 22.40 -12.01
CA ASP A 218 -14.46 21.06 -12.62
C ASP A 218 -15.14 20.00 -11.74
N GLY A 219 -15.59 20.35 -10.52
CA GLY A 219 -16.27 19.45 -9.59
C GLY A 219 -15.42 18.24 -9.14
N VAL A 220 -16.08 17.17 -8.70
CA VAL A 220 -15.42 15.94 -8.20
C VAL A 220 -14.93 15.07 -9.36
N SER A 221 -13.62 14.83 -9.42
CA SER A 221 -12.97 13.90 -10.35
C SER A 221 -11.59 13.51 -9.83
N SER A 222 -10.99 12.46 -10.39
CA SER A 222 -9.62 12.04 -10.06
C SER A 222 -8.91 11.41 -11.27
N PRO A 223 -7.56 11.52 -11.38
CA PRO A 223 -6.70 12.31 -10.51
C PRO A 223 -6.84 13.82 -10.77
N ARG A 224 -6.62 14.64 -9.73
CA ARG A 224 -6.57 16.11 -9.84
C ARG A 224 -5.33 16.63 -9.10
N LEU A 225 -4.63 17.58 -9.71
CA LEU A 225 -3.39 18.16 -9.18
C LEU A 225 -3.56 19.66 -8.99
N PHE A 226 -3.18 20.15 -7.81
CA PHE A 226 -3.00 21.56 -7.55
C PHE A 226 -1.56 21.81 -7.11
N ILE A 227 -0.96 22.88 -7.62
CA ILE A 227 0.38 23.30 -7.21
C ILE A 227 0.24 24.66 -6.55
N ASN A 228 0.59 24.75 -5.26
CA ASN A 228 0.41 25.95 -4.44
C ASN A 228 -1.02 26.53 -4.51
N GLY A 229 -2.02 25.65 -4.53
CA GLY A 229 -3.44 26.00 -4.59
C GLY A 229 -3.99 26.35 -5.98
N GLU A 230 -3.16 26.32 -7.03
CA GLU A 230 -3.62 26.52 -8.41
C GLU A 230 -3.77 25.19 -9.14
N GLU A 231 -4.93 24.92 -9.72
CA GLU A 231 -5.18 23.68 -10.44
C GLU A 231 -4.28 23.57 -11.69
N LYS A 232 -3.68 22.39 -11.88
CA LYS A 232 -2.90 22.04 -13.07
C LYS A 232 -3.57 20.88 -13.79
N LYS A 233 -3.72 21.04 -15.11
CA LYS A 233 -4.27 19.98 -15.95
C LYS A 233 -3.20 18.91 -16.16
N LEU A 234 -3.51 17.70 -15.74
CA LEU A 234 -2.71 16.51 -16.03
C LEU A 234 -2.96 16.11 -17.49
N THR A 235 -1.95 16.23 -18.35
CA THR A 235 -2.07 15.90 -19.78
C THR A 235 -1.41 14.55 -20.08
N GLY A 236 -2.20 13.49 -20.22
CA GLY A 236 -1.70 12.15 -20.55
C GLY A 236 -0.96 11.46 -19.41
N ASN A 237 -0.05 10.52 -19.73
CA ASN A 237 0.77 9.78 -18.75
C ASN A 237 2.04 10.55 -18.36
N SER A 238 2.00 11.88 -18.33
CA SER A 238 3.18 12.70 -18.07
C SER A 238 3.51 12.71 -16.58
N ASP A 239 4.76 12.37 -16.26
CA ASP A 239 5.37 12.64 -14.96
C ASP A 239 5.36 14.15 -14.69
N TRP A 240 4.39 14.60 -13.90
CA TRP A 240 4.17 16.02 -13.57
C TRP A 240 5.25 16.57 -12.65
N VAL A 241 5.98 15.72 -11.92
CA VAL A 241 6.89 16.14 -10.86
C VAL A 241 8.05 16.96 -11.42
N ALA A 242 8.54 16.60 -12.61
CA ALA A 242 9.62 17.31 -13.28
C ALA A 242 9.30 18.78 -13.59
N GLU A 243 8.02 19.13 -13.74
CA GLU A 243 7.57 20.49 -14.03
C GLU A 243 7.49 21.37 -12.79
N TYR A 244 7.15 20.78 -11.64
CA TYR A 244 6.72 21.53 -10.45
C TYR A 244 7.61 21.39 -9.22
N LYS A 245 8.59 20.47 -9.22
CA LYS A 245 9.59 20.41 -8.15
C LYS A 245 10.51 21.64 -8.16
N ARG A 246 11.09 21.93 -6.99
CA ARG A 246 12.21 22.89 -6.86
C ARG A 246 13.38 22.46 -7.75
N LYS A 247 14.05 23.44 -8.35
CA LYS A 247 15.25 23.26 -9.18
C LYS A 247 16.52 23.53 -8.39
#